data_AF-G0MJ50-F1
#
_entry.id   AF-G0MJ50-F1
#
_cell.length_a   1.000
_cell.length_b   1.000
_cell.length_c   1.000
_cell.angle_alpha   90.00
_cell.angle_beta   90.00
_cell.angle_gamma   90.00
#
_symmetry.space_group_name_H-M   'P 1'
#
loop_
_entity.id
_entity.type
_entity.pdbx_description
1 polymer ?
#
loop_
_entity_poly.entity_id
_entity_poly.type
_entity_poly.pdbx_seq_one_letter_code
_entity_poly.pdbx_strand_id
1 'polypeptide(L)'
;MNCHVVVKVAPRGVFELPMKDASFIATKSKMYSTINATVTFLAEVPPSGQMLVRLPTSTMLDIGGIHISGRSDVLELKPVFVAEQRDCDNDCD
;
A
#
# COMPACT_ATOMS: atom_id res chain seq x y z
N MET A 1 13.28 -23.13 11.65
CA MET A 1 12.85 -21.75 11.96
C MET A 1 11.36 -21.66 11.66
N ASN A 2 10.51 -21.48 12.66
CA ASN A 2 9.07 -21.30 12.41
C ASN A 2 8.84 -19.85 11.99
N CYS A 3 8.52 -19.66 10.71
CA CYS A 3 8.06 -18.38 10.20
C CYS A 3 6.62 -18.18 10.71
N HIS A 4 6.44 -17.38 11.76
CA HIS A 4 5.11 -17.07 12.28
C HIS A 4 4.43 -16.05 11.36
N VAL A 5 3.49 -16.52 10.55
CA VAL A 5 2.63 -15.64 9.75
C VAL A 5 1.61 -14.97 10.68
N VAL A 6 1.71 -13.65 10.81
CA VAL A 6 0.74 -12.85 11.56
C VAL A 6 -0.27 -12.27 10.57
N VAL A 7 -1.50 -12.76 10.61
CA VAL A 7 -2.60 -12.19 9.82
C VAL A 7 -3.16 -10.99 10.58
N LYS A 8 -2.97 -9.79 10.02
CA LYS A 8 -3.59 -8.56 10.54
C LYS A 8 -4.87 -8.26 9.77
N VAL A 9 -5.98 -8.10 10.49
CA VAL A 9 -7.23 -7.62 9.91
C VAL A 9 -7.10 -6.11 9.69
N ALA A 10 -7.19 -5.72 8.43
CA ALA A 10 -7.19 -4.34 7.99
C ALA A 10 -8.53 -3.65 8.31
N PRO A 11 -8.58 -2.61 9.15
CA PRO A 11 -9.79 -1.84 9.36
C PRO A 11 -10.32 -1.31 8.02
N ARG A 12 -11.61 -1.54 7.73
CA ARG A 12 -12.26 -1.11 6.47
C ARG A 12 -11.59 -1.65 5.18
N GLY A 13 -10.77 -2.70 5.30
CA GLY A 13 -10.09 -3.33 4.16
C GLY A 13 -8.85 -2.61 3.67
N VAL A 14 -8.27 -1.68 4.46
CA VAL A 14 -6.99 -1.00 4.16
C VAL A 14 -5.94 -1.34 5.22
N PHE A 15 -4.83 -1.91 4.77
CA PHE A 15 -3.65 -2.18 5.59
C PHE A 15 -2.56 -1.17 5.24
N GLU A 16 -1.97 -0.56 6.26
CA GLU A 16 -0.79 0.28 6.14
C GLU A 16 0.35 -0.33 6.95
N LEU A 17 1.50 -0.49 6.30
CA LEU A 17 2.78 -0.70 6.95
C LEU A 17 3.63 0.57 6.78
N PRO A 18 3.77 1.40 7.83
CA PRO A 18 4.61 2.59 7.77
C PRO A 18 6.09 2.18 7.69
N MET A 19 6.81 2.83 6.78
CA MET A 19 8.26 2.77 6.62
C MET A 19 8.84 4.17 6.88
N LYS A 20 10.17 4.33 6.81
CA LYS A 20 10.84 5.59 7.13
C LYS A 20 10.26 6.79 6.36
N ASP A 21 10.31 6.74 5.04
CA ASP A 21 9.87 7.81 4.13
C ASP A 21 8.70 7.37 3.22
N ALA A 22 8.13 6.20 3.46
CA ALA A 22 7.10 5.58 2.63
C ALA A 22 6.05 4.82 3.47
N SER A 23 4.98 4.39 2.83
CA SER A 23 4.02 3.42 3.34
C SER A 23 3.82 2.32 2.31
N PHE A 24 3.89 1.07 2.75
CA PHE A 24 3.32 -0.03 1.97
C PHE A 24 1.84 -0.14 2.30
N ILE A 25 1.00 -0.11 1.27
CA ILE A 25 -0.45 -0.20 1.40
C ILE A 25 -0.95 -1.46 0.69
N ALA A 26 -1.84 -2.19 1.35
CA ALA A 26 -2.65 -3.23 0.75
C ALA A 26 -4.14 -2.95 1.00
N THR A 27 -4.95 -2.91 -0.04
CA THR A 27 -6.36 -2.56 0.07
C THR A 27 -7.26 -3.36 -0.87
N LYS A 28 -8.53 -3.54 -0.48
CA LYS A 28 -9.59 -4.03 -1.37
C LYS A 28 -10.33 -2.90 -2.10
N SER A 29 -10.12 -1.64 -1.70
CA SER A 29 -10.66 -0.48 -2.40
C SER A 29 -10.10 -0.38 -3.81
N LYS A 30 -10.91 0.10 -4.75
CA LYS A 30 -10.53 0.25 -6.16
C LYS A 30 -10.00 1.63 -6.51
N MET A 31 -10.24 2.60 -5.64
CA MET A 31 -9.90 4.01 -5.85
C MET A 31 -9.15 4.55 -4.63
N TYR A 32 -8.28 5.52 -4.89
CA TYR A 32 -7.65 6.33 -3.87
C TYR A 32 -7.68 7.80 -4.30
N SER A 33 -7.62 8.71 -3.33
CA SER A 33 -7.40 10.12 -3.61
C SER A 33 -6.22 10.68 -2.83
N THR A 34 -5.43 11.55 -3.44
CA THR A 34 -4.42 12.33 -2.73
C THR A 34 -4.95 13.73 -2.52
N ILE A 35 -4.99 14.16 -1.27
CA ILE A 35 -5.50 15.44 -0.83
C ILE A 35 -4.30 16.27 -0.36
N ASN A 36 -4.07 17.41 -0.99
CA ASN A 36 -3.22 18.46 -0.43
C ASN A 36 -4.05 19.75 -0.26
N ALA A 37 -3.44 20.82 0.24
CA ALA A 37 -4.13 22.09 0.50
C ALA A 37 -4.76 22.74 -0.74
N THR A 38 -4.40 22.31 -1.96
CA THR A 38 -4.72 23.00 -3.20
C THR A 38 -5.44 22.11 -4.22
N VAL A 39 -5.23 20.80 -4.17
CA VAL A 39 -5.64 19.84 -5.20
C VAL A 39 -6.02 18.52 -4.55
N THR A 40 -7.13 17.95 -5.03
CA THR A 40 -7.47 16.54 -4.85
C THR A 40 -7.28 15.82 -6.17
N PHE A 41 -6.49 14.75 -6.18
CA PHE A 41 -6.31 13.88 -7.34
C PHE A 41 -6.88 12.50 -7.04
N LEU A 42 -7.68 11.96 -7.96
CA LEU A 42 -8.35 10.66 -7.81
C LEU A 42 -7.79 9.68 -8.84
N ALA A 43 -7.42 8.48 -8.41
CA ALA A 43 -6.89 7.44 -9.28
C ALA A 43 -7.26 6.03 -8.82
N GLU A 44 -7.05 5.07 -9.71
CA GLU A 44 -7.31 3.65 -9.46
C GLU A 44 -6.17 3.01 -8.67
N VAL A 45 -6.55 2.18 -7.71
CA VAL A 45 -5.63 1.26 -7.04
C VAL A 45 -5.20 0.19 -8.05
N PRO A 46 -3.91 -0.21 -8.10
CA PRO A 46 -3.45 -1.29 -8.95
C PRO A 46 -4.30 -2.57 -8.74
N PRO A 47 -4.47 -3.42 -9.77
CA PRO A 47 -5.32 -4.62 -9.67
C PRO A 47 -4.98 -5.55 -8.50
N SER A 48 -3.69 -5.61 -8.10
CA SER A 48 -3.23 -6.38 -6.95
C SER A 48 -3.70 -5.86 -5.59
N GLY A 49 -4.23 -4.63 -5.54
CA GLY A 49 -4.56 -3.92 -4.30
C GLY A 49 -3.34 -3.39 -3.55
N GLN A 50 -2.13 -3.54 -4.08
CA GLN A 50 -0.89 -3.27 -3.36
C GLN A 50 -0.07 -2.15 -4.00
N MET A 51 0.41 -1.23 -3.17
CA MET A 51 1.21 -0.09 -3.61
C MET A 51 2.23 0.33 -2.57
N LEU A 52 3.37 0.84 -3.05
CA LEU A 52 4.33 1.58 -2.26
C LEU A 52 4.09 3.06 -2.51
N VAL A 53 3.89 3.80 -1.43
CA VAL A 53 3.47 5.20 -1.49
C VAL A 53 4.46 6.06 -0.74
N ARG A 54 5.00 7.08 -1.40
CA ARG A 54 5.69 8.21 -0.80
C ARG A 54 4.86 9.46 -1.07
N LEU A 55 4.57 10.18 0.00
CA LEU A 55 3.78 11.41 -0.08
C LEU A 55 4.55 12.52 0.62
N PRO A 56 4.50 13.76 0.08
CA PRO A 56 4.93 14.95 0.78
C PRO A 56 4.23 15.05 2.14
N THR A 57 4.91 15.56 3.17
CA THR A 57 4.33 15.77 4.51
C THR A 57 3.08 16.67 4.53
N SER A 58 2.90 17.50 3.50
CA SER A 58 1.72 18.35 3.28
C SER A 58 0.56 17.64 2.57
N THR A 59 0.70 16.35 2.26
CA THR A 59 -0.27 15.54 1.51
C THR A 59 -0.81 14.40 2.37
N MET A 60 -2.08 14.07 2.18
CA MET A 60 -2.72 12.87 2.70
C MET A 60 -3.22 12.01 1.55
N LEU A 61 -3.22 10.70 1.76
CA LEU A 61 -3.83 9.72 0.88
C LEU A 61 -5.09 9.19 1.55
N ASP A 62 -6.24 9.31 0.90
CA ASP A 62 -7.49 8.69 1.31
C ASP A 62 -7.74 7.42 0.50
N ILE A 63 -7.94 6.31 1.21
CA ILE A 63 -8.33 5.02 0.63
C ILE A 63 -9.51 4.50 1.43
N GLY A 64 -10.69 4.45 0.81
CA GLY A 64 -11.88 3.90 1.45
C GLY A 64 -12.27 4.60 2.76
N GLY A 65 -11.92 5.88 2.93
CA GLY A 65 -12.14 6.67 4.14
C GLY A 65 -11.07 6.48 5.22
N ILE A 66 -9.90 5.91 4.88
CA ILE A 66 -8.72 5.82 5.74
C ILE A 66 -7.69 6.84 5.24
N HIS A 67 -7.30 7.77 6.12
CA HIS A 67 -6.31 8.79 5.81
C HIS A 67 -4.90 8.36 6.22
N ILE A 68 -3.99 8.36 5.26
CA ILE A 68 -2.57 8.06 5.41
C ILE A 68 -1.78 9.36 5.20
N SER A 69 -1.01 9.76 6.22
CA SER A 69 -0.22 11.00 6.17
C SER A 69 1.12 10.79 5.48
N GLY A 70 1.58 11.79 4.74
CA GLY A 70 2.90 11.76 4.11
C GLY A 70 4.07 11.90 5.08
N ARG A 71 5.20 11.32 4.65
CA ARG A 71 6.47 11.22 5.40
C ARG A 71 7.70 11.52 4.53
N SER A 72 7.50 11.91 3.29
CA SER A 72 8.54 12.21 2.30
C SER A 72 8.48 13.68 1.91
N ASP A 73 9.41 14.09 1.04
CA ASP A 73 9.33 15.35 0.29
C ASP A 73 8.88 15.10 -1.16
N VAL A 74 8.72 13.84 -1.54
CA VAL A 74 8.39 13.40 -2.90
C VAL A 74 6.99 12.81 -2.96
N LEU A 75 6.30 13.06 -4.07
CA LEU A 75 5.06 12.39 -4.44
C LEU A 75 5.35 11.25 -5.41
N GLU A 76 5.22 10.01 -4.95
CA GLU A 76 5.47 8.81 -5.74
C GLU A 76 4.53 7.69 -5.29
N LEU A 77 3.74 7.15 -6.23
CA LEU A 77 2.85 6.01 -5.98
C LEU A 77 3.19 4.93 -7.00
N LYS A 78 3.59 3.75 -6.52
CA LYS A 78 4.04 2.64 -7.37
C LYS A 78 3.29 1.36 -7.04
N PRO A 79 2.77 0.63 -8.05
CA PRO A 79 2.30 -0.73 -7.85
C PRO A 79 3.40 -1.62 -7.27
N VAL A 80 3.04 -2.47 -6.31
CA VAL A 80 3.93 -3.54 -5.83
C VAL A 80 3.53 -4.82 -6.54
N PHE A 81 4.49 -5.40 -7.26
CA PHE A 81 4.37 -6.71 -7.86
C PHE A 81 4.99 -7.73 -6.92
N VAL A 82 4.16 -8.49 -6.23
CA VAL A 82 4.62 -9.70 -5.55
C VAL A 82 4.71 -10.76 -6.63
N ALA A 83 5.92 -11.20 -6.97
CA ALA A 83 6.07 -12.39 -7.79
C ALA A 83 5.37 -13.53 -7.05
N GLU A 84 4.51 -14.28 -7.73
CA GLU A 84 4.01 -15.54 -7.17
C GLU A 84 5.23 -16.36 -6.79
N GLN A 85 5.42 -16.59 -5.49
CA GLN A 85 6.33 -17.60 -5.01
C GLN A 85 5.73 -18.91 -5.48
N ARG A 86 6.20 -19.44 -6.62
CA ARG A 86 6.00 -20.84 -6.93
C ARG A 86 6.66 -21.56 -5.77
N ASP A 87 5.88 -22.17 -4.90
CA ASP A 87 6.39 -23.20 -4.01
C ASP A 87 7.07 -24.22 -4.93
N CYS A 88 8.40 -24.29 -4.88
CA CYS A 88 9.14 -25.43 -5.41
C CYS A 88 8.90 -26.61 -4.46
N ASP A 89 7.66 -27.08 -4.40
CA ASP A 89 7.34 -28.40 -3.89
C ASP A 89 7.23 -29.33 -5.11
N ASN A 90 8.10 -30.35 -5.10
CA ASN A 90 8.28 -31.44 -6.08
C ASN A 90 9.32 -31.19 -7.17
N ASP A 91 10.59 -31.32 -6.80
CA ASP A 91 11.45 -32.38 -7.37
C ASP A 91 12.66 -32.56 -6.43
N CYS A 92 12.48 -33.43 -5.43
CA CYS A 92 13.61 -34.13 -4.81
C CYS A 92 13.75 -35.45 -5.60
N ASP A 93 14.65 -35.46 -6.59
CA ASP A 93 15.28 -36.69 -7.07
C ASP A 93 16.21 -37.26 -5.99
#